data_AF-A0A7S2ESU2-F1
#
_entry.id   AF-A0A7S2ESU2-F1
#
_cell.length_a   1.000
_cell.length_b   1.000
_cell.length_c   1.000
_cell.angle_alpha   90.00
_cell.angle_beta   90.00
_cell.angle_gamma   90.00
#
_symmetry.space_group_name_H-M   'P 1'
#
loop_
_entity.id
_entity.type
_entity.pdbx_description
1 polymer ?
#
loop_
_entity_poly.entity_id
_entity_poly.type
_entity_poly.pdbx_seq_one_letter_code
_entity_poly.pdbx_strand_id
1 'polypeptide(L)'
;VVTIAFGDMIYTIIKRDFTLCPPDQDPDEDGNPYCNIWSGYLDMLTQILGQFGYSNIIGKHPLLVVLFIIMVIFGAVIFLNILIAVVSDSYSKSCEKSARLFGRARLLTVSKIDALQQIIQGKWLNRRDTTLTRISKFLFNLFSLGSCGFSLYYMSFFFGQIGKDRGSIAAEVIASIMMVLFFIGTVIVFLIIALGWDKHTRSLKLKWIIHNPIIRWIYWKPMVFIMHLVMGRSSAIASATTDENVDENRDRRWPVAMKQIHNTINKSVERSEQRLMNTISSLESRLKESERQRAGEMVIFTSLESRLEESEKQRVKDMDLLKHYLKIQDPHSE
;
A
#
# COMPACT_ATOMS: atom_id res chain seq x y z
N VAL A 1 28.86 30.14 -17.93
CA VAL A 1 30.17 30.69 -18.37
C VAL A 1 30.17 30.99 -19.86
N VAL A 2 30.00 29.98 -20.73
CA VAL A 2 30.00 30.19 -22.19
C VAL A 2 28.99 31.25 -22.63
N THR A 3 27.73 31.16 -22.18
CA THR A 3 26.69 32.16 -22.48
C THR A 3 27.06 33.57 -22.01
N ILE A 4 27.72 33.69 -20.86
CA ILE A 4 28.12 34.99 -20.32
C ILE A 4 29.25 35.57 -21.18
N ALA A 5 30.26 34.77 -21.54
CA ALA A 5 31.40 35.22 -22.33
C ALA A 5 30.99 35.68 -23.74
N PHE A 6 30.16 34.90 -24.43
CA PHE A 6 29.67 35.27 -25.75
C PHE A 6 28.66 36.42 -25.68
N GLY A 7 27.82 36.48 -24.64
CA GLY A 7 26.90 37.59 -24.43
C GLY A 7 27.64 38.92 -24.25
N ASP A 8 28.75 38.91 -23.51
CA ASP A 8 29.61 40.08 -23.33
C ASP A 8 30.31 40.50 -24.63
N MET A 9 30.76 39.54 -25.45
CA MET A 9 31.30 39.82 -26.79
C MET A 9 30.26 40.46 -27.71
N ILE A 10 29.03 39.91 -27.77
CA ILE A 10 27.93 40.47 -28.57
C ILE A 10 27.57 41.86 -28.08
N TYR A 11 27.39 42.03 -26.76
CA TYR A 11 27.07 43.30 -26.14
C TYR A 11 28.12 44.37 -26.46
N THR A 12 29.40 44.03 -26.38
CA THR A 12 30.50 44.97 -26.69
C THR A 12 30.51 45.38 -28.16
N ILE A 13 30.25 44.45 -29.08
CA ILE A 13 30.17 44.76 -30.52
C ILE A 13 28.98 45.68 -30.80
N ILE A 14 27.80 45.39 -30.24
CA ILE A 14 26.58 46.16 -30.45
C ILE A 14 26.68 47.55 -29.80
N LYS A 15 27.18 47.64 -28.56
CA LYS A 15 27.35 48.91 -27.84
C LYS A 15 28.30 49.88 -28.55
N ARG A 16 29.29 49.34 -29.28
CA ARG A 16 30.23 50.16 -30.04
C ARG A 16 29.58 50.79 -31.28
N ASP A 17 28.50 50.22 -31.79
CA ASP A 17 27.76 50.76 -32.92
C ASP A 17 26.53 51.56 -32.45
N PHE A 18 26.69 52.88 -32.43
CA PHE A 18 25.63 53.81 -32.02
C PHE A 18 24.34 53.70 -32.87
N THR A 19 24.39 53.09 -34.05
CA THR A 19 23.20 52.92 -34.90
C THR A 19 22.27 51.80 -34.41
N LEU A 20 22.77 50.88 -33.58
CA LEU A 20 22.01 49.73 -33.09
C LEU A 20 21.32 49.96 -31.75
N CYS A 21 21.78 50.95 -30.97
CA CYS A 21 21.24 51.33 -29.67
C CYS A 21 21.20 52.86 -29.52
N PRO A 22 20.14 53.51 -30.03
CA PRO A 22 19.94 54.95 -29.84
C PRO A 22 19.79 55.26 -28.34
N PRO A 23 20.33 56.39 -27.85
CA PRO A 23 20.23 56.77 -26.43
C PRO A 23 18.80 57.10 -25.98
N ASP A 24 17.91 57.44 -26.92
CA ASP A 24 16.55 57.91 -26.64
C ASP A 24 15.47 56.83 -26.84
N GLN A 25 15.86 55.59 -27.15
CA GLN A 25 14.88 54.51 -27.38
C GLN A 25 14.53 53.82 -26.06
N ASP A 26 13.25 53.86 -25.70
CA ASP A 26 12.73 53.14 -24.53
C ASP A 26 12.92 51.63 -24.73
N PRO A 27 13.45 50.90 -23.72
CA PRO A 27 13.81 49.50 -23.82
C PRO A 27 12.61 48.55 -24.00
N ASP A 28 11.39 49.03 -23.81
CA ASP A 28 10.17 48.22 -23.74
C ASP A 28 9.33 48.26 -25.03
N GLU A 29 9.57 49.20 -25.95
CA GLU A 29 8.86 49.32 -27.24
C GLU A 29 9.81 48.97 -28.40
N ASP A 30 9.74 47.71 -28.87
CA ASP A 30 10.37 47.18 -30.10
C ASP A 30 11.90 47.36 -30.22
N GLY A 31 12.57 47.69 -29.11
CA GLY A 31 14.00 47.92 -29.03
C GLY A 31 14.83 46.64 -29.22
N ASN A 32 16.06 46.81 -29.71
CA ASN A 32 17.03 45.73 -29.78
C ASN A 32 17.34 45.23 -28.34
N PRO A 33 17.04 43.97 -27.99
CA PRO A 33 17.19 43.48 -26.61
C PRO A 33 18.65 43.45 -26.16
N TYR A 34 19.61 43.49 -27.08
CA TYR A 34 21.03 43.58 -26.73
C TYR A 34 21.47 44.96 -26.23
N CYS A 35 20.61 45.99 -26.28
CA CYS A 35 20.94 47.29 -25.69
C CYS A 35 21.00 47.25 -24.15
N ASN A 36 20.25 46.33 -23.54
CA ASN A 36 20.38 46.01 -22.12
C ASN A 36 21.16 44.71 -21.95
N ILE A 37 22.24 44.75 -21.16
CA ILE A 37 23.11 43.61 -20.91
C ILE A 37 22.34 42.37 -20.40
N TRP A 38 21.33 42.59 -19.54
CA TRP A 38 20.55 41.49 -18.96
C TRP A 38 19.60 40.85 -19.97
N SER A 39 18.95 41.68 -20.79
CA SER A 39 18.06 41.20 -21.85
C SER A 39 18.85 40.46 -22.92
N GLY A 40 20.04 40.96 -23.28
CA GLY A 40 20.97 40.24 -24.16
C GLY A 40 21.41 38.87 -23.63
N TYR A 41 21.64 38.71 -22.32
CA TYR A 41 21.95 37.39 -21.75
C TYR A 41 20.77 36.43 -21.78
N LEU A 42 19.56 36.91 -21.48
CA LEU A 42 18.35 36.09 -21.52
C LEU A 42 18.04 35.64 -22.94
N ASP A 43 18.18 36.54 -23.89
CA ASP A 43 17.98 36.23 -25.29
C ASP A 43 19.05 35.26 -25.83
N MET A 44 20.30 35.40 -25.41
CA MET A 44 21.31 34.43 -25.76
C MET A 44 21.01 33.03 -25.17
N LEU A 45 20.41 32.97 -23.98
CA LEU A 45 19.97 31.72 -23.36
C LEU A 45 18.82 31.06 -24.16
N THR A 46 17.81 31.84 -24.58
CA THR A 46 16.72 31.32 -25.43
C THR A 46 17.23 30.87 -26.80
N GLN A 47 18.26 31.53 -27.32
CA GLN A 47 18.90 31.16 -28.58
C GLN A 47 19.66 29.83 -28.49
N ILE A 48 20.34 29.56 -27.36
CA ILE A 48 20.94 28.24 -27.08
C ILE A 48 19.86 27.15 -26.98
N LEU A 49 18.66 27.50 -26.51
CA LEU A 49 17.48 26.62 -26.48
C LEU A 49 16.82 26.44 -27.86
N GLY A 50 17.34 27.08 -28.91
CA GLY A 50 16.89 26.93 -30.29
C GLY A 50 15.79 27.92 -30.72
N GLN A 51 15.50 28.95 -29.91
CA GLN A 51 14.61 30.04 -30.34
C GLN A 51 15.41 31.10 -31.09
N PHE A 52 15.23 31.16 -32.41
CA PHE A 52 15.92 32.13 -33.26
C PHE A 52 14.95 33.25 -33.67
N GLY A 53 15.12 34.43 -33.08
CA GLY A 53 14.27 35.62 -33.35
C GLY A 53 14.89 36.68 -34.28
N TYR A 54 16.05 36.45 -34.90
CA TYR A 54 16.92 37.54 -35.40
C TYR A 54 17.14 37.54 -36.90
N SER A 55 16.14 37.92 -37.69
CA SER A 55 16.37 38.15 -39.13
C SER A 55 17.00 39.51 -39.44
N ASN A 56 16.77 40.53 -38.61
CA ASN A 56 17.01 41.93 -39.01
C ASN A 56 18.35 42.52 -38.52
N ILE A 57 18.96 41.96 -37.47
CA ILE A 57 20.20 42.49 -36.86
C ILE A 57 21.44 41.77 -37.38
N ILE A 58 21.32 40.46 -37.61
CA ILE A 58 22.44 39.60 -38.04
C ILE A 58 22.99 40.03 -39.42
N GLY A 59 22.14 40.53 -40.31
CA GLY A 59 22.56 40.96 -41.66
C GLY A 59 23.44 42.22 -41.71
N LYS A 60 23.54 43.00 -40.63
CA LYS A 60 24.24 44.30 -40.65
C LYS A 60 25.75 44.21 -40.41
N HIS A 61 26.20 43.22 -39.63
CA HIS A 61 27.62 43.05 -39.30
C HIS A 61 28.12 41.62 -39.53
N PRO A 62 29.11 41.41 -40.41
CA PRO A 62 29.62 40.07 -40.71
C PRO A 62 30.25 39.37 -39.49
N LEU A 63 30.85 40.13 -38.56
CA LEU A 63 31.40 39.56 -37.32
C LEU A 63 30.32 38.97 -36.41
N LEU A 64 29.14 39.59 -36.36
CA LEU A 64 28.02 39.11 -35.54
C LEU A 64 27.45 37.82 -36.12
N VAL A 65 27.38 37.70 -37.45
CA VAL A 65 27.04 36.45 -38.15
C VAL A 65 28.00 35.32 -37.77
N VAL A 66 29.31 35.58 -37.84
CA VAL A 66 30.33 34.57 -37.53
C VAL A 66 30.25 34.14 -36.07
N LEU A 67 30.14 35.10 -35.14
CA LEU A 67 30.02 34.82 -33.72
C LEU A 67 28.74 34.03 -33.40
N PHE A 68 27.63 34.36 -34.07
CA PHE A 68 26.37 33.63 -33.97
C PHE A 68 26.51 32.19 -34.46
N ILE A 69 27.13 31.96 -35.63
CA ILE A 69 27.37 30.60 -36.15
C ILE A 69 28.22 29.78 -35.16
N ILE A 70 29.30 30.36 -34.64
CA ILE A 70 30.16 29.71 -33.64
C ILE A 70 29.33 29.37 -32.39
N MET A 71 28.52 30.32 -31.91
CA MET A 71 27.67 30.11 -30.75
C MET A 71 26.65 28.98 -30.97
N VAL A 72 26.02 28.88 -32.14
CA VAL A 72 25.07 27.80 -32.45
C VAL A 72 25.78 26.45 -32.50
N ILE A 73 26.96 26.38 -33.12
CA ILE A 73 27.75 25.13 -33.18
C ILE A 73 28.16 24.69 -31.77
N PHE A 74 28.74 25.57 -30.96
CA PHE A 74 29.18 25.20 -29.62
C PHE A 74 28.01 24.98 -28.66
N GLY A 75 27.08 25.94 -28.59
CA GLY A 75 25.94 25.97 -27.68
C GLY A 75 24.90 24.91 -27.99
N ALA A 76 24.35 24.93 -29.20
CA ALA A 76 23.23 24.05 -29.55
C ALA A 76 23.71 22.66 -30.01
N VAL A 77 24.76 22.57 -30.83
CA VAL A 77 25.18 21.27 -31.37
C VAL A 77 26.04 20.50 -30.37
N ILE A 78 27.10 21.10 -29.83
CA ILE A 78 28.04 20.37 -28.98
C ILE A 78 27.49 20.19 -27.57
N PHE A 79 27.12 21.28 -26.87
CA PHE A 79 26.70 21.17 -25.46
C PHE A 79 25.39 20.40 -25.29
N LEU A 80 24.41 20.56 -26.17
CA LEU A 80 23.15 19.84 -26.06
C LEU A 80 23.35 18.33 -26.24
N ASN A 81 24.15 17.92 -27.22
CA ASN A 81 24.44 16.50 -27.45
C ASN A 81 25.22 15.89 -26.28
N ILE A 82 26.20 16.61 -25.72
CA ILE A 82 26.91 16.16 -24.52
C ILE A 82 25.96 16.07 -23.32
N LEU A 83 25.09 17.06 -23.12
CA LEU A 83 24.11 17.04 -22.04
C LEU A 83 23.17 15.84 -22.15
N ILE A 84 22.65 15.56 -23.34
CA ILE A 84 21.79 14.39 -23.59
C ILE A 84 22.56 13.10 -23.28
N ALA A 85 23.81 12.98 -23.73
CA ALA A 85 24.64 11.80 -23.45
C ALA A 85 24.87 11.59 -21.94
N VAL A 86 25.24 12.66 -21.23
CA VAL A 86 25.48 12.61 -19.78
C VAL A 86 24.20 12.33 -19.00
N VAL A 87 23.08 12.97 -19.36
CA VAL A 87 21.78 12.73 -18.72
C VAL A 87 21.30 11.31 -19.00
N SER A 88 21.51 10.78 -20.22
CA SER A 88 21.16 9.42 -20.59
C SER A 88 21.95 8.38 -19.79
N ASP A 89 23.27 8.55 -19.65
CA ASP A 89 24.11 7.66 -18.84
C ASP A 89 23.78 7.77 -17.33
N SER A 90 23.49 8.98 -16.85
CA SER A 90 23.04 9.18 -15.48
C SER A 90 21.67 8.54 -15.23
N TYR A 91 20.77 8.63 -16.21
CA TYR A 91 19.44 8.04 -16.13
C TYR A 91 19.49 6.52 -16.17
N SER A 92 20.31 5.90 -17.03
CA SER A 92 20.46 4.45 -17.09
C SER A 92 20.98 3.89 -15.75
N LYS A 93 22.04 4.50 -15.19
CA LYS A 93 22.57 4.16 -13.85
C LYS A 93 21.54 4.38 -12.75
N SER A 94 20.77 5.46 -12.83
CA SER A 94 19.71 5.76 -11.87
C SER A 94 18.54 4.78 -11.98
N CYS A 95 18.20 4.29 -13.16
CA CYS A 95 17.13 3.32 -13.37
C CYS A 95 17.46 1.97 -12.72
N GLU A 96 18.69 1.47 -12.90
CA GLU A 96 19.17 0.25 -12.22
C GLU A 96 19.12 0.39 -10.70
N LYS A 97 19.58 1.54 -10.18
CA LYS A 97 19.53 1.83 -8.74
C LYS A 97 18.09 2.02 -8.24
N SER A 98 17.23 2.62 -9.06
CA SER A 98 15.83 2.90 -8.75
C SER A 98 15.02 1.63 -8.56
N ALA A 99 15.20 0.61 -9.42
CA ALA A 99 14.53 -0.68 -9.26
C ALA A 99 14.82 -1.32 -7.89
N ARG A 100 16.09 -1.27 -7.45
CA ARG A 100 16.50 -1.78 -6.13
C ARG A 100 15.93 -0.95 -4.98
N LEU A 101 15.94 0.37 -5.11
CA LEU A 101 15.40 1.29 -4.10
C LEU A 101 13.87 1.17 -3.99
N PHE A 102 13.18 1.03 -5.12
CA PHE A 102 11.73 0.84 -5.19
C PHE A 102 11.33 -0.49 -4.54
N GLY A 103 12.08 -1.56 -4.81
CA GLY A 103 11.90 -2.85 -4.11
C GLY A 103 12.03 -2.71 -2.60
N ARG A 104 13.07 -2.01 -2.12
CA ARG A 104 13.28 -1.76 -0.68
C ARG A 104 12.15 -0.91 -0.07
N ALA A 105 11.73 0.15 -0.75
CA ALA A 105 10.65 1.02 -0.30
C ALA A 105 9.30 0.27 -0.20
N ARG A 106 9.02 -0.62 -1.17
CA ARG A 106 7.82 -1.46 -1.17
C ARG A 106 7.84 -2.45 -0.02
N LEU A 107 8.96 -3.15 0.20
CA LEU A 107 9.10 -4.08 1.33
C LEU A 107 8.94 -3.38 2.68
N LEU A 108 9.52 -2.20 2.85
CA LEU A 108 9.40 -1.39 4.07
C LEU A 108 7.96 -0.92 4.30
N THR A 109 7.23 -0.60 3.23
CA THR A 109 5.80 -0.25 3.32
C THR A 109 4.96 -1.47 3.72
N VAL A 110 5.20 -2.62 3.09
CA VAL A 110 4.50 -3.88 3.42
C VAL A 110 4.78 -4.30 4.86
N SER A 111 6.02 -4.21 5.34
CA SER A 111 6.36 -4.56 6.72
C SER A 111 5.72 -3.62 7.74
N LYS A 112 5.57 -2.32 7.42
CA LYS A 112 4.83 -1.37 8.26
C LYS A 112 3.34 -1.71 8.32
N ILE A 113 2.74 -2.07 7.20
CA ILE A 113 1.33 -2.48 7.14
C ILE A 113 1.10 -3.77 7.93
N ASP A 114 1.98 -4.77 7.79
CA ASP A 114 1.87 -6.02 8.54
C ASP A 114 2.03 -5.81 10.04
N ALA A 115 3.00 -5.00 10.47
CA ALA A 115 3.17 -4.63 11.88
C ALA A 115 1.93 -3.91 12.44
N LEU A 116 1.34 -2.99 11.66
CA LEU A 116 0.08 -2.33 12.04
C LEU A 116 -1.08 -3.33 12.12
N GLN A 117 -1.18 -4.26 11.17
CA GLN A 117 -2.20 -5.29 11.16
C GLN A 117 -2.10 -6.18 12.40
N GLN A 118 -0.89 -6.60 12.80
CA GLN A 118 -0.69 -7.38 14.02
C GLN A 118 -1.08 -6.60 15.28
N ILE A 119 -0.76 -5.30 15.36
CA ILE A 119 -1.16 -4.45 16.48
C ILE A 119 -2.69 -4.31 16.54
N ILE A 120 -3.33 -4.11 15.39
CA ILE A 120 -4.79 -3.99 15.29
C ILE A 120 -5.45 -5.32 15.68
N GLN A 121 -5.05 -6.43 15.06
CA GLN A 121 -5.65 -7.74 15.31
C GLN A 121 -5.40 -8.20 16.75
N GLY A 122 -4.17 -8.08 17.26
CA GLY A 122 -3.81 -8.50 18.62
C GLY A 122 -4.53 -7.71 19.72
N LYS A 123 -4.72 -6.39 19.53
CA LYS A 123 -5.42 -5.56 20.53
C LYS A 123 -6.94 -5.61 20.38
N TRP A 124 -7.48 -5.64 19.16
CA TRP A 124 -8.93 -5.58 18.95
C TRP A 124 -9.62 -6.92 19.19
N LEU A 125 -9.06 -8.05 18.73
CA LEU A 125 -9.70 -9.35 18.99
C LEU A 125 -9.68 -9.69 20.48
N ASN A 126 -8.56 -9.44 21.17
CA ASN A 126 -8.43 -9.80 22.58
C ASN A 126 -9.28 -8.92 23.52
N ARG A 127 -9.49 -7.64 23.16
CA ARG A 127 -10.34 -6.72 23.94
C ARG A 127 -11.84 -6.90 23.69
N ARG A 128 -12.22 -7.35 22.49
CA ARG A 128 -13.63 -7.53 22.12
C ARG A 128 -14.20 -8.82 22.71
N ASP A 129 -13.43 -9.90 22.81
CA ASP A 129 -13.91 -11.17 23.38
C ASP A 129 -14.12 -11.09 24.91
N THR A 130 -13.32 -10.31 25.64
CA THR A 130 -13.46 -10.16 27.11
C THR A 130 -14.59 -9.20 27.53
N THR A 131 -14.85 -8.16 26.74
CA THR A 131 -15.93 -7.20 27.04
C THR A 131 -17.30 -7.74 26.64
N LEU A 132 -17.41 -8.42 25.48
CA LEU A 132 -18.67 -9.03 25.06
C LEU A 132 -19.10 -10.18 25.97
N THR A 133 -18.15 -10.99 26.47
CA THR A 133 -18.48 -12.07 27.41
C THR A 133 -18.93 -11.56 28.78
N ARG A 134 -18.41 -10.41 29.24
CA ARG A 134 -18.91 -9.77 30.47
C ARG A 134 -20.29 -9.16 30.27
N ILE A 135 -20.53 -8.47 29.15
CA ILE A 135 -21.83 -7.87 28.85
C ILE A 135 -22.89 -8.96 28.65
N SER A 136 -22.57 -10.06 27.96
CA SER A 136 -23.53 -11.16 27.77
C SER A 136 -23.89 -11.84 29.10
N LYS A 137 -22.92 -12.06 29.99
CA LYS A 137 -23.18 -12.58 31.34
C LYS A 137 -24.00 -11.62 32.18
N PHE A 138 -23.73 -10.31 32.08
CA PHE A 138 -24.50 -9.30 32.79
C PHE A 138 -25.95 -9.24 32.31
N LEU A 139 -26.17 -9.22 30.99
CA LEU A 139 -27.52 -9.23 30.40
C LEU A 139 -28.28 -10.53 30.72
N PHE A 140 -27.58 -11.67 30.75
CA PHE A 140 -28.15 -12.96 31.16
C PHE A 140 -28.65 -12.91 32.60
N ASN A 141 -27.81 -12.41 33.52
CA ASN A 141 -28.19 -12.29 34.93
C ASN A 141 -29.34 -11.29 35.13
N LEU A 142 -29.33 -10.16 34.41
CA LEU A 142 -30.40 -9.17 34.49
C LEU A 142 -31.74 -9.73 33.97
N PHE A 143 -31.71 -10.48 32.87
CA PHE A 143 -32.89 -11.14 32.31
C PHE A 143 -33.44 -12.21 33.25
N SER A 144 -32.56 -13.03 33.85
CA SER A 144 -32.96 -14.05 34.83
C SER A 144 -33.61 -13.43 36.06
N LEU A 145 -33.07 -12.32 36.58
CA LEU A 145 -33.69 -11.60 37.68
C LEU A 145 -35.05 -11.00 37.30
N GLY A 146 -35.13 -10.38 36.11
CA GLY A 146 -36.37 -9.78 35.61
C GLY A 146 -37.47 -10.80 35.41
N SER A 147 -37.15 -11.96 34.83
CA SER A 147 -38.12 -13.06 34.65
C SER A 147 -38.63 -13.60 35.99
N CYS A 148 -37.75 -13.71 36.99
CA CYS A 148 -38.14 -14.19 38.31
C CYS A 148 -39.05 -13.18 39.02
N GLY A 149 -38.68 -11.90 39.01
CA GLY A 149 -39.50 -10.82 39.59
C GLY A 149 -40.87 -10.67 38.92
N PHE A 150 -40.93 -10.79 37.59
CA PHE A 150 -42.18 -10.74 36.84
C PHE A 150 -43.09 -11.92 37.21
N SER A 151 -42.54 -13.14 37.32
CA SER A 151 -43.32 -14.31 37.73
C SER A 151 -43.92 -14.15 39.13
N LEU A 152 -43.16 -13.61 40.09
CA LEU A 152 -43.64 -13.38 41.46
C LEU A 152 -44.72 -12.30 41.52
N TYR A 153 -44.55 -11.18 40.81
CA TYR A 153 -45.55 -10.11 40.75
C TYR A 153 -46.90 -10.62 40.22
N TYR A 154 -46.87 -11.41 39.15
CA TYR A 154 -48.09 -11.97 38.56
C TYR A 154 -48.73 -13.03 39.45
N MET A 155 -47.95 -13.86 40.13
CA MET A 155 -48.49 -14.78 41.13
C MET A 155 -49.22 -14.01 42.23
N SER A 156 -48.62 -12.94 42.78
CA SER A 156 -49.27 -12.11 43.79
C SER A 156 -50.56 -11.43 43.28
N PHE A 157 -50.57 -10.95 42.04
CA PHE A 157 -51.76 -10.36 41.43
C PHE A 157 -52.89 -11.40 41.26
N PHE A 158 -52.55 -12.61 40.80
CA PHE A 158 -53.50 -13.71 40.65
C PHE A 158 -54.11 -14.13 42.00
N PHE A 159 -53.27 -14.37 43.02
CA PHE A 159 -53.75 -14.73 44.35
C PHE A 159 -54.60 -13.61 44.99
N GLY A 160 -54.34 -12.35 44.68
CA GLY A 160 -55.15 -11.22 45.14
C GLY A 160 -56.56 -11.15 44.51
N GLN A 161 -56.72 -11.59 43.27
CA GLN A 161 -58.01 -11.58 42.55
C GLN A 161 -58.92 -12.74 42.96
N ILE A 162 -58.34 -13.91 43.28
CA ILE A 162 -59.09 -15.10 43.75
C ILE A 162 -59.90 -14.81 45.03
N GLY A 163 -59.53 -13.77 45.80
CA GLY A 163 -60.23 -13.39 47.02
C GLY A 163 -61.50 -12.54 46.84
N LYS A 164 -61.77 -11.95 45.65
CA LYS A 164 -62.79 -10.88 45.54
C LYS A 164 -64.04 -11.21 44.75
N ASP A 165 -64.02 -12.06 43.72
CA ASP A 165 -65.21 -12.34 42.89
C ASP A 165 -65.35 -13.83 42.55
N ARG A 166 -66.39 -14.50 43.09
CA ARG A 166 -66.69 -15.94 42.85
C ARG A 166 -67.31 -16.24 41.47
N GLY A 167 -66.92 -15.52 40.42
CA GLY A 167 -67.75 -15.39 39.21
C GLY A 167 -67.42 -16.22 37.97
N SER A 168 -66.15 -16.55 37.67
CA SER A 168 -65.86 -17.23 36.39
C SER A 168 -64.53 -17.98 36.37
N ILE A 169 -64.59 -19.27 36.73
CA ILE A 169 -63.47 -20.23 36.69
C ILE A 169 -62.87 -20.31 35.26
N ALA A 170 -63.69 -20.10 34.22
CA ALA A 170 -63.25 -20.19 32.84
C ALA A 170 -62.23 -19.09 32.45
N ALA A 171 -62.41 -17.86 32.95
CA ALA A 171 -61.51 -16.76 32.65
C ALA A 171 -60.12 -16.96 33.30
N GLU A 172 -60.09 -17.52 34.51
CA GLU A 172 -58.84 -17.81 35.23
C GLU A 172 -58.00 -18.89 34.55
N VAL A 173 -58.66 -19.96 34.07
CA VAL A 173 -57.98 -21.03 33.33
C VAL A 173 -57.39 -20.50 32.03
N ILE A 174 -58.14 -19.70 31.26
CA ILE A 174 -57.65 -19.11 30.00
C ILE A 174 -56.44 -18.20 30.25
N ALA A 175 -56.50 -17.36 31.29
CA ALA A 175 -55.39 -16.47 31.63
C ALA A 175 -54.14 -17.25 32.08
N SER A 176 -54.29 -18.36 32.81
CA SER A 176 -53.16 -19.22 33.19
C SER A 176 -52.50 -19.90 31.98
N ILE A 177 -53.29 -20.37 31.01
CA ILE A 177 -52.78 -21.01 29.78
C ILE A 177 -52.03 -19.98 28.93
N MET A 178 -52.57 -18.78 28.77
CA MET A 178 -51.91 -17.70 28.01
C MET A 178 -50.56 -17.29 28.64
N MET A 179 -50.46 -17.32 29.97
CA MET A 179 -49.21 -17.06 30.71
C MET A 179 -48.15 -18.14 30.47
N VAL A 180 -48.54 -19.42 30.54
CA VAL A 180 -47.62 -20.54 30.27
C VAL A 180 -47.12 -20.48 28.83
N LEU A 181 -47.99 -20.20 27.86
CA LEU A 181 -47.60 -20.04 26.45
C LEU A 181 -46.66 -18.87 26.24
N PHE A 182 -46.87 -17.74 26.92
CA PHE A 182 -45.96 -16.60 26.86
C PHE A 182 -44.57 -16.96 27.42
N PHE A 183 -44.51 -17.67 28.55
CA PHE A 183 -43.24 -18.13 29.14
C PHE A 183 -42.49 -19.12 28.22
N ILE A 184 -43.21 -20.08 27.63
CA ILE A 184 -42.61 -21.00 26.65
C ILE A 184 -42.08 -20.22 25.44
N GLY A 185 -42.83 -19.23 24.95
CA GLY A 185 -42.41 -18.37 23.84
C GLY A 185 -41.13 -17.59 24.13
N THR A 186 -41.00 -17.00 25.31
CA THR A 186 -39.78 -16.26 25.71
C THR A 186 -38.58 -17.18 25.85
N VAL A 187 -38.76 -18.38 26.40
CA VAL A 187 -37.69 -19.39 26.50
C VAL A 187 -37.25 -19.89 25.11
N ILE A 188 -38.18 -20.13 24.18
CA ILE A 188 -37.86 -20.55 22.80
C ILE A 188 -37.06 -19.46 22.06
N VAL A 189 -37.50 -18.20 22.12
CA VAL A 189 -36.76 -17.10 21.49
C VAL A 189 -35.37 -16.96 22.10
N PHE A 190 -35.24 -17.16 23.41
CA PHE A 190 -33.96 -17.15 24.09
C PHE A 190 -33.05 -18.30 23.64
N LEU A 191 -33.59 -19.51 23.51
CA LEU A 191 -32.85 -20.68 22.98
C LEU A 191 -32.40 -20.45 21.54
N ILE A 192 -33.23 -19.83 20.69
CA ILE A 192 -32.85 -19.49 19.31
C ILE A 192 -31.68 -18.48 19.30
N ILE A 193 -31.71 -17.48 20.18
CA ILE A 193 -30.61 -16.50 20.32
C ILE A 193 -29.34 -17.17 20.86
N ALA A 194 -29.47 -18.05 21.85
CA ALA A 194 -28.34 -18.75 22.48
C ALA A 194 -27.69 -19.77 21.53
N LEU A 195 -28.50 -20.61 20.86
CA LEU A 195 -28.03 -21.62 19.90
C LEU A 195 -27.59 -20.98 18.57
N GLY A 196 -28.18 -19.86 18.19
CA GLY A 196 -27.81 -19.11 16.98
C GLY A 196 -26.50 -18.33 17.08
N TRP A 197 -25.84 -18.34 18.24
CA TRP A 197 -24.69 -17.49 18.53
C TRP A 197 -23.33 -18.07 18.09
N ASP A 198 -23.31 -18.95 17.08
CA ASP A 198 -22.07 -19.48 16.54
C ASP A 198 -21.29 -18.42 15.71
N LYS A 199 -19.97 -18.39 15.88
CA LYS A 199 -19.06 -17.27 15.56
C LYS A 199 -19.07 -16.91 14.07
N HIS A 200 -19.39 -17.87 13.19
CA HIS A 200 -19.27 -17.74 11.73
C HIS A 200 -20.52 -17.14 11.03
N THR A 201 -21.69 -17.09 11.67
CA THR A 201 -22.94 -16.60 11.01
C THR A 201 -23.48 -15.27 11.56
N ARG A 202 -22.71 -14.60 12.43
CA ARG A 202 -23.11 -13.39 13.17
C ARG A 202 -23.57 -12.22 12.33
N SER A 203 -22.92 -11.90 11.21
CA SER A 203 -23.21 -10.66 10.45
C SER A 203 -24.49 -10.76 9.60
N LEU A 204 -24.80 -11.96 9.11
CA LEU A 204 -25.95 -12.18 8.22
C LEU A 204 -27.24 -12.42 9.00
N LYS A 205 -27.19 -13.21 10.09
CA LYS A 205 -28.38 -13.53 10.89
C LYS A 205 -28.89 -12.35 11.73
N LEU A 206 -27.99 -11.48 12.22
CA LEU A 206 -28.40 -10.30 13.00
C LEU A 206 -29.20 -9.30 12.16
N LYS A 207 -28.82 -9.11 10.89
CA LYS A 207 -29.57 -8.25 9.96
C LYS A 207 -30.98 -8.80 9.70
N TRP A 208 -31.10 -10.12 9.53
CA TRP A 208 -32.38 -10.78 9.30
C TRP A 208 -33.32 -10.66 10.52
N ILE A 209 -32.81 -10.87 11.74
CA ILE A 209 -33.60 -10.75 12.98
C ILE A 209 -34.08 -9.31 13.20
N ILE A 210 -33.23 -8.30 12.95
CA ILE A 210 -33.60 -6.89 13.09
C ILE A 210 -34.66 -6.46 12.06
N HIS A 211 -34.61 -7.03 10.85
CA HIS A 211 -35.57 -6.71 9.80
C HIS A 211 -36.87 -7.52 9.86
N ASN A 212 -36.98 -8.54 10.72
CA ASN A 212 -38.17 -9.37 10.76
C ASN A 212 -39.33 -8.61 11.45
N PRO A 213 -40.41 -8.26 10.73
CA PRO A 213 -41.46 -7.37 11.23
C PRO A 213 -42.21 -7.96 12.42
N ILE A 214 -42.31 -9.30 12.50
CA ILE A 214 -43.02 -10.01 13.57
C ILE A 214 -42.27 -9.86 14.90
N ILE A 215 -40.96 -10.07 14.90
CA ILE A 215 -40.11 -9.92 16.09
C ILE A 215 -40.12 -8.46 16.56
N ARG A 216 -40.02 -7.52 15.60
CA ARG A 216 -40.09 -6.09 15.90
C ARG A 216 -41.43 -5.72 16.55
N TRP A 217 -42.54 -6.27 16.09
CA TRP A 217 -43.85 -5.94 16.65
C TRP A 217 -44.05 -6.54 18.05
N ILE A 218 -43.65 -7.79 18.25
CA ILE A 218 -43.82 -8.53 19.52
C ILE A 218 -42.92 -7.96 20.63
N TYR A 219 -41.65 -7.62 20.33
CA TYR A 219 -40.69 -7.24 21.37
C TYR A 219 -40.47 -5.73 21.48
N TRP A 220 -40.44 -4.99 20.37
CA TRP A 220 -40.06 -3.58 20.40
C TRP A 220 -41.12 -2.70 21.05
N LYS A 221 -42.41 -2.93 20.74
CA LYS A 221 -43.50 -2.12 21.28
C LYS A 221 -43.65 -2.23 22.80
N PRO A 222 -43.69 -3.42 23.42
CA PRO A 222 -43.74 -3.53 24.88
C PRO A 222 -42.44 -3.05 25.53
N MET A 223 -41.27 -3.26 24.91
CA MET A 223 -40.01 -2.74 25.46
C MET A 223 -39.97 -1.21 25.48
N VAL A 224 -40.38 -0.52 24.41
CA VAL A 224 -40.44 0.96 24.37
C VAL A 224 -41.43 1.50 25.41
N PHE A 225 -42.55 0.82 25.63
CA PHE A 225 -43.52 1.18 26.66
C PHE A 225 -42.92 1.04 28.08
N ILE A 226 -42.24 -0.07 28.36
CA ILE A 226 -41.53 -0.29 29.64
C ILE A 226 -40.39 0.72 29.81
N MET A 227 -39.65 1.03 28.74
CA MET A 227 -38.53 1.96 28.77
C MET A 227 -39.01 3.40 29.04
N HIS A 228 -40.16 3.81 28.50
CA HIS A 228 -40.80 5.08 28.85
C HIS A 228 -41.26 5.12 30.31
N LEU A 229 -41.79 4.02 30.84
CA LEU A 229 -42.18 3.89 32.24
C LEU A 229 -40.99 3.96 33.22
N VAL A 230 -39.85 3.38 32.83
CA VAL A 230 -38.63 3.34 33.67
C VAL A 230 -37.81 4.62 33.52
N MET A 231 -37.64 5.15 32.30
CA MET A 231 -36.86 6.38 32.08
C MET A 231 -37.61 7.65 32.44
N GLY A 232 -38.94 7.66 32.40
CA GLY A 232 -39.77 8.81 32.80
C GLY A 232 -39.62 9.24 34.26
N ARG A 233 -38.87 8.49 35.09
CA ARG A 233 -38.62 8.81 36.50
C ARG A 233 -37.15 9.11 36.85
N SER A 234 -36.20 8.97 35.91
CA SER A 234 -34.75 9.07 36.22
C SER A 234 -34.03 10.29 35.64
N SER A 235 -34.69 11.12 34.82
CA SER A 235 -34.04 12.26 34.13
C SER A 235 -33.76 13.48 35.03
N ALA A 236 -33.80 13.36 36.35
CA ALA A 236 -33.59 14.47 37.28
C ALA A 236 -32.26 14.43 38.08
N ILE A 237 -31.42 13.39 37.96
CA ILE A 237 -30.18 13.29 38.79
C ILE A 237 -28.96 12.82 37.96
N ALA A 238 -28.77 13.38 36.77
CA ALA A 238 -27.53 13.15 36.02
C ALA A 238 -27.11 14.40 35.23
N SER A 239 -27.09 15.56 35.87
CA SER A 239 -26.30 16.71 35.41
C SER A 239 -25.52 17.29 36.58
N ALA A 240 -24.29 16.82 36.75
CA ALA A 240 -23.16 17.57 37.33
C ALA A 240 -22.06 16.58 37.70
N THR A 241 -21.13 16.34 36.78
CA THR A 241 -19.68 16.18 37.01
C THR A 241 -19.01 15.79 35.69
N THR A 242 -18.95 16.75 34.76
CA THR A 242 -17.93 16.74 33.70
C THR A 242 -16.59 17.03 34.36
N ASP A 243 -15.85 15.97 34.64
CA ASP A 243 -14.53 15.99 35.24
C ASP A 243 -13.49 16.30 34.14
N GLU A 244 -13.04 17.56 34.08
CA GLU A 244 -12.06 18.09 33.10
C GLU A 244 -10.65 17.48 33.25
N ASN A 245 -10.42 16.59 34.22
CA ASN A 245 -9.10 15.99 34.48
C ASN A 245 -8.77 14.75 33.60
N VAL A 246 -9.67 14.31 32.73
CA VAL A 246 -9.46 13.09 31.91
C VAL A 246 -8.62 13.35 30.66
N ASP A 247 -8.55 14.58 30.15
CA ASP A 247 -7.82 14.89 28.91
C ASP A 247 -6.31 15.08 29.11
N GLU A 248 -5.85 15.63 30.24
CA GLU A 248 -4.40 15.86 30.47
C GLU A 248 -3.60 14.54 30.58
N ASN A 249 -4.23 13.48 31.10
CA ASN A 249 -3.58 12.18 31.26
C ASN A 249 -3.54 11.36 29.95
N ARG A 250 -4.31 11.77 28.94
CA ARG A 250 -4.32 11.14 27.60
C ARG A 250 -3.13 11.60 26.77
N ASP A 251 -2.78 12.88 26.87
CA ASP A 251 -1.67 13.49 26.12
C ASP A 251 -0.29 13.00 26.56
N ARG A 252 -0.08 12.70 27.85
CA ARG A 252 1.20 12.13 28.31
C ARG A 252 1.40 10.66 27.94
N ARG A 253 0.31 9.93 27.66
CA ARG A 253 0.37 8.49 27.38
C ARG A 253 0.71 8.20 25.91
N TRP A 254 0.39 9.12 25.00
CA TRP A 254 0.62 8.95 23.56
C TRP A 254 2.11 8.92 23.16
N PRO A 255 3.00 9.80 23.66
CA PRO A 255 4.43 9.77 23.32
C PRO A 255 5.12 8.48 23.77
N VAL A 256 4.76 7.97 24.95
CA VAL A 256 5.32 6.71 25.49
C VAL A 256 4.87 5.53 24.64
N ALA A 257 3.58 5.48 24.28
CA ALA A 257 3.05 4.45 23.38
C ALA A 257 3.72 4.53 21.99
N MET A 258 3.95 5.73 21.47
CA MET A 258 4.58 5.93 20.17
C MET A 258 6.06 5.49 20.18
N LYS A 259 6.79 5.76 21.26
CA LYS A 259 8.17 5.27 21.45
C LYS A 259 8.22 3.75 21.53
N GLN A 260 7.26 3.12 22.21
CA GLN A 260 7.16 1.65 22.25
C GLN A 260 6.83 1.06 20.87
N ILE A 261 5.92 1.68 20.11
CA ILE A 261 5.60 1.28 18.74
C ILE A 261 6.83 1.41 17.85
N HIS A 262 7.55 2.53 17.92
CA HIS A 262 8.76 2.76 17.13
C HIS A 262 9.84 1.71 17.43
N ASN A 263 10.09 1.41 18.70
CA ASN A 263 11.02 0.35 19.11
C ASN A 263 10.58 -1.03 18.63
N THR A 264 9.27 -1.31 18.64
CA THR A 264 8.73 -2.59 18.16
C THR A 264 8.88 -2.71 16.65
N ILE A 265 8.62 -1.63 15.91
CA ILE A 265 8.82 -1.57 14.46
C ILE A 265 10.30 -1.77 14.14
N ASN A 266 11.22 -1.05 14.78
CA ASN A 266 12.66 -1.21 14.52
C ASN A 266 13.13 -2.63 14.79
N LYS A 267 12.72 -3.25 15.90
CA LYS A 267 13.02 -4.66 16.18
C LYS A 267 12.42 -5.62 15.15
N SER A 268 11.22 -5.33 14.62
CA SER A 268 10.60 -6.16 13.58
C SER A 268 11.31 -6.05 12.24
N VAL A 269 11.79 -4.84 11.89
CA VAL A 269 12.58 -4.56 10.69
C VAL A 269 13.95 -5.22 10.78
N GLU A 270 14.62 -5.12 11.92
CA GLU A 270 15.92 -5.75 12.13
C GLU A 270 15.84 -7.28 12.00
N ARG A 271 14.78 -7.90 12.55
CA ARG A 271 14.52 -9.34 12.37
C ARG A 271 14.21 -9.71 10.92
N SER A 272 13.48 -8.88 10.17
CA SER A 272 13.19 -9.16 8.77
C SER A 272 14.43 -9.00 7.89
N GLU A 273 15.28 -8.01 8.18
CA GLU A 273 16.58 -7.83 7.54
C GLU A 273 17.50 -9.04 7.81
N GLN A 274 17.59 -9.54 9.04
CA GLN A 274 18.34 -10.77 9.35
C GLN A 274 17.80 -12.00 8.60
N ARG A 275 16.48 -12.19 8.52
CA ARG A 275 15.90 -13.31 7.75
C ARG A 275 16.24 -13.20 6.27
N LEU A 276 16.17 -11.99 5.71
CA LEU A 276 16.54 -11.75 4.31
C LEU A 276 18.02 -12.04 4.07
N MET A 277 18.91 -11.57 4.94
CA MET A 277 20.36 -11.85 4.83
C MET A 277 20.67 -13.34 4.92
N ASN A 278 20.02 -14.07 5.82
CA ASN A 278 20.17 -15.52 5.93
C ASN A 278 19.66 -16.23 4.65
N THR A 279 18.55 -15.76 4.09
CA THR A 279 18.00 -16.32 2.84
C THR A 279 18.95 -16.06 1.67
N ILE A 280 19.48 -14.85 1.54
CA ILE A 280 20.45 -14.47 0.51
C ILE A 280 21.70 -15.34 0.64
N SER A 281 22.26 -15.47 1.84
CA SER A 281 23.44 -16.34 2.08
C SER A 281 23.16 -17.82 1.73
N SER A 282 21.96 -18.32 2.03
CA SER A 282 21.55 -19.67 1.63
C SER A 282 21.42 -19.82 0.11
N LEU A 283 20.98 -18.78 -0.59
CA LEU A 283 20.86 -18.79 -2.05
C LEU A 283 22.23 -18.68 -2.72
N GLU A 284 23.13 -17.86 -2.19
CA GLU A 284 24.51 -17.75 -2.67
C GLU A 284 25.27 -19.07 -2.52
N SER A 285 25.15 -19.75 -1.37
CA SER A 285 25.75 -21.07 -1.18
C SER A 285 25.18 -22.12 -2.14
N ARG A 286 23.87 -22.13 -2.37
CA ARG A 286 23.22 -23.01 -3.36
C ARG A 286 23.64 -22.70 -4.80
N LEU A 287 23.80 -21.43 -5.15
CA LEU A 287 24.27 -21.00 -6.46
C LEU A 287 25.70 -21.49 -6.69
N LYS A 288 26.59 -21.27 -5.72
CA LYS A 288 27.98 -21.71 -5.78
C LYS A 288 28.11 -23.22 -5.90
N GLU A 289 27.24 -23.98 -5.24
CA GLU A 289 27.20 -25.43 -5.37
C GLU A 289 26.69 -25.88 -6.75
N SER A 290 25.67 -25.22 -7.28
CA SER A 290 25.18 -25.45 -8.65
C SER A 290 26.24 -25.14 -9.72
N GLU A 291 27.01 -24.07 -9.55
CA GLU A 291 28.12 -23.72 -10.43
C GLU A 291 29.21 -24.80 -10.42
N ARG A 292 29.53 -25.37 -9.24
CA ARG A 292 30.48 -26.49 -9.12
C ARG A 292 29.96 -27.76 -9.80
N GLN A 293 28.67 -28.06 -9.66
CA GLN A 293 28.06 -29.20 -10.34
C GLN A 293 28.14 -29.05 -11.87
N ARG A 294 27.79 -27.87 -12.39
CA ARG A 294 27.90 -27.58 -13.84
C ARG A 294 29.35 -27.66 -14.33
N ALA A 295 30.31 -27.20 -13.54
CA ALA A 295 31.73 -27.34 -13.88
C ALA A 295 32.14 -28.83 -13.95
N GLY A 296 31.67 -29.66 -13.00
CA GLY A 296 31.89 -31.10 -13.04
C GLY A 296 31.25 -31.78 -14.26
N GLU A 297 30.01 -31.43 -14.60
CA GLU A 297 29.32 -31.92 -15.81
C GLU A 297 30.05 -31.53 -17.10
N MET A 298 30.57 -30.30 -17.18
CA MET A 298 31.35 -29.84 -18.32
C MET A 298 32.66 -30.63 -18.51
N VAL A 299 33.31 -31.04 -17.41
CA VAL A 299 34.50 -31.92 -17.47
C VAL A 299 34.14 -33.32 -17.97
N ILE A 300 32.99 -33.86 -17.57
CA ILE A 300 32.50 -35.15 -18.08
C ILE A 300 32.18 -35.04 -19.57
N PHE A 301 31.51 -33.97 -19.99
CA PHE A 301 31.14 -33.75 -21.39
C PHE A 301 32.38 -33.64 -22.29
N THR A 302 33.39 -32.87 -21.90
CA THR A 302 34.68 -32.76 -22.63
C THR A 302 35.44 -34.09 -22.68
N SER A 303 35.35 -34.92 -21.64
CA SER A 303 35.89 -36.28 -21.64
C SER A 303 35.14 -37.22 -22.61
N LEU A 304 33.80 -37.10 -22.69
CA LEU A 304 33.00 -37.88 -23.64
C LEU A 304 33.25 -37.45 -25.09
N GLU A 305 33.41 -36.15 -25.33
CA GLU A 305 33.70 -35.59 -26.65
C GLU A 305 35.07 -36.07 -27.18
N SER A 306 36.10 -36.06 -26.33
CA SER A 306 37.43 -36.59 -26.71
C SER A 306 37.40 -38.10 -27.01
N ARG A 307 36.63 -38.89 -26.24
CA ARG A 307 36.43 -40.33 -26.51
C ARG A 307 35.65 -40.59 -27.80
N LEU A 308 34.68 -39.73 -28.12
CA LEU A 308 33.94 -39.80 -29.37
C LEU A 308 34.87 -39.55 -30.56
N GLU A 309 35.69 -38.49 -30.49
CA GLU A 309 36.66 -38.14 -31.53
C GLU A 309 37.70 -39.26 -31.75
N GLU A 310 38.17 -39.90 -30.67
CA GLU A 310 39.08 -41.05 -30.76
C GLU A 310 38.41 -42.27 -31.40
N SER A 311 37.16 -42.56 -31.03
CA SER A 311 36.36 -43.63 -31.64
C SER A 311 36.12 -43.39 -33.14
N GLU A 312 35.83 -42.15 -33.55
CA GLU A 312 35.66 -41.80 -34.96
C GLU A 312 36.97 -41.98 -35.74
N LYS A 313 38.10 -41.52 -35.20
CA LYS A 313 39.43 -41.74 -35.80
C LYS A 313 39.72 -43.23 -35.98
N GLN A 314 39.33 -44.06 -35.00
CA GLN A 314 39.51 -45.51 -35.10
C GLN A 314 38.62 -46.12 -36.21
N ARG A 315 37.36 -45.72 -36.31
CA ARG A 315 36.46 -46.19 -37.38
C ARG A 315 36.96 -45.82 -38.77
N VAL A 316 37.56 -44.65 -38.94
CA VAL A 316 38.17 -44.24 -40.22
C VAL A 316 39.36 -45.17 -40.56
N LYS A 317 40.24 -45.45 -39.61
CA LYS A 317 41.36 -46.39 -39.80
C LYS A 317 40.88 -47.79 -40.18
N ASP A 318 39.86 -48.29 -39.48
CA ASP A 318 39.29 -49.62 -39.74
C ASP A 318 38.66 -49.68 -41.14
N MET A 319 38.00 -48.60 -41.58
CA MET A 319 37.43 -48.47 -42.93
C MET A 319 38.52 -48.44 -44.01
N ASP A 320 39.63 -47.74 -43.78
CA ASP A 320 40.76 -47.69 -44.72
C ASP A 320 41.47 -49.05 -44.83
N LEU A 321 41.60 -49.78 -43.71
CA LEU A 321 42.06 -51.17 -43.70
C LEU A 321 41.15 -52.06 -44.55
N LEU A 322 39.83 -51.96 -44.37
CA LEU A 322 38.84 -52.70 -45.17
C LEU A 322 38.96 -52.41 -46.67
N LYS A 323 39.11 -51.14 -47.06
CA LYS A 323 39.37 -50.75 -48.46
C LYS A 323 40.65 -51.37 -49.00
N HIS A 324 41.72 -51.39 -48.20
CA HIS A 324 42.98 -52.01 -48.59
C HIS A 324 42.86 -53.53 -48.80
N TYR A 325 42.16 -54.23 -47.90
CA TYR A 325 41.88 -55.66 -48.06
C TYR A 325 41.05 -55.97 -49.31
N LEU A 326 39.99 -55.19 -49.57
CA LEU A 326 39.18 -55.34 -50.77
C LEU A 326 40.01 -55.13 -52.05
N LYS A 327 40.94 -54.17 -52.05
CA LYS A 327 41.84 -53.93 -53.19
C LYS A 327 42.82 -55.08 -53.46
N ILE A 328 43.28 -55.78 -52.41
CA ILE A 328 44.14 -56.97 -52.58
C ILE A 328 43.34 -58.14 -53.18
N GLN A 329 42.05 -58.23 -52.86
CA GLN A 329 41.21 -59.37 -53.23
C GLN A 329 40.72 -59.32 -54.68
N ASP A 330 40.85 -58.18 -55.36
CA ASP A 330 40.44 -58.00 -56.76
C ASP A 330 41.50 -57.21 -57.58
N PRO A 331 42.65 -57.83 -57.92
CA PRO A 331 43.77 -57.14 -58.57
C PRO A 331 43.54 -56.80 -60.05
N HIS A 332 42.39 -57.17 -60.64
CA HIS A 332 42.11 -57.03 -62.08
C HIS A 332 40.95 -56.08 -62.42
N SER A 333 40.39 -55.34 -61.46
CA SER A 333 39.43 -54.27 -61.74
C SER A 333 40.14 -52.91 -61.86
N GLU A 334 40.83 -52.69 -62.98
CA GLU A 334 41.06 -51.33 -63.49
C GLU A 334 40.02 -51.00 -64.55
#